data_AF-A0A943JA79-F1
#
_entry.id   AF-A0A943JA79-F1
#
_cell.length_a   1.000
_cell.length_b   1.000
_cell.length_c   1.000
_cell.angle_alpha   90.00
_cell.angle_beta   90.00
_cell.angle_gamma   90.00
#
_symmetry.space_group_name_H-M   'P 1'
#
loop_
_entity.id
_entity.type
_entity.pdbx_description
1 polymer ?
#
loop_
_entity_poly.entity_id
_entity_poly.type
_entity_poly.pdbx_seq_one_letter_code
_entity_poly.pdbx_strand_id
1 'polypeptide(L)'
;MTKISKAIFDRHPDWRDKFWQFVRFGVVGTISSAIHYGVYCLVLLVANANISFTAGYAVGFICNYFLTTFFTFRSKPSSRNAVGFGFSHLINYLLEIGLLNLFLWIGAGELLAPILVMIIVVPINFLILHFVYIYKGRK
;
A
#
# COMPACT_ATOMS: atom_id res chain seq x y z
N MET A 1 24.26 5.85 -8.11
CA MET A 1 24.25 7.16 -7.40
C MET A 1 25.30 8.05 -8.03
N THR A 2 24.90 9.18 -8.62
CA THR A 2 25.80 10.17 -9.24
C THR A 2 26.52 10.99 -8.16
N LYS A 3 27.70 11.55 -8.46
CA LYS A 3 28.47 12.38 -7.51
C LYS A 3 27.65 13.53 -6.90
N ILE A 4 26.70 14.06 -7.66
CA ILE A 4 25.78 15.14 -7.26
C ILE A 4 24.75 14.66 -6.22
N SER A 5 24.17 13.46 -6.39
CA SER A 5 23.20 12.93 -5.41
C SER A 5 23.88 12.68 -4.05
N LYS A 6 25.14 12.26 -4.07
CA LYS A 6 25.93 11.98 -2.86
C LYS A 6 26.20 13.27 -2.06
N ALA A 7 26.63 14.34 -2.73
CA ALA A 7 26.90 15.64 -2.11
C ALA A 7 25.65 16.31 -1.48
N ILE A 8 24.46 16.09 -2.06
CA ILE A 8 23.19 16.59 -1.50
C ILE A 8 22.79 15.80 -0.24
N PHE A 9 22.88 14.47 -0.28
CA PHE A 9 22.55 13.62 0.89
C PHE A 9 23.52 13.82 2.06
N ASP A 10 24.80 14.08 1.78
CA ASP A 10 25.81 14.30 2.83
C ASP A 10 25.62 15.65 3.56
N ARG A 11 24.93 16.63 2.95
CA ARG A 11 24.57 17.90 3.60
C ARG A 11 23.33 17.81 4.50
N HIS A 12 22.45 16.83 4.26
CA HIS A 12 21.20 16.64 5.02
C HIS A 12 20.99 15.14 5.35
N PRO A 13 21.68 14.60 6.36
CA PRO A 13 21.64 13.17 6.69
C PRO A 13 20.22 12.63 6.92
N ASP A 14 19.32 13.46 7.48
CA ASP A 14 17.90 13.12 7.74
C ASP A 14 17.12 12.78 6.46
N TRP A 15 17.52 13.33 5.31
CA TRP A 15 16.89 13.04 4.02
C TRP A 15 17.19 11.62 3.58
N ARG A 16 18.39 11.11 3.89
CA ARG A 16 18.82 9.76 3.54
C ARG A 16 17.96 8.73 4.27
N ASP A 17 17.71 8.95 5.56
CA ASP A 17 16.89 8.06 6.37
C ASP A 17 15.41 8.10 5.95
N LYS A 18 14.85 9.29 5.65
CA LYS A 18 13.50 9.41 5.10
C LYS A 18 13.35 8.72 3.74
N PHE A 19 14.35 8.84 2.87
CA PHE A 19 14.36 8.14 1.58
C PHE A 19 14.38 6.62 1.76
N TRP A 20 15.23 6.08 2.64
CA TRP A 20 15.26 4.65 2.91
C TRP A 20 13.99 4.14 3.61
N GLN A 21 13.38 4.93 4.48
CA GLN A 21 12.06 4.62 5.04
C GLN A 21 10.99 4.53 3.94
N PHE A 22 11.01 5.46 2.98
CA PHE A 22 10.11 5.43 1.84
C PHE A 22 10.31 4.21 0.94
N VAL A 23 11.56 3.84 0.65
CA VAL A 23 11.87 2.61 -0.11
C VAL A 23 11.37 1.37 0.63
N ARG A 24 11.59 1.27 1.94
CA ARG A 24 11.07 0.16 2.76
C ARG A 24 9.54 0.12 2.75
N PHE A 25 8.89 1.28 2.83
CA PHE A 25 7.43 1.38 2.71
C PHE A 25 6.94 0.83 1.37
N GLY A 26 7.58 1.22 0.25
CA GLY A 26 7.23 0.70 -1.07
C GLY A 26 7.39 -0.82 -1.17
N VAL A 27 8.51 -1.36 -0.69
CA VAL A 27 8.76 -2.81 -0.67
C VAL A 27 7.72 -3.56 0.17
N VAL A 28 7.42 -3.05 1.36
CA VAL A 28 6.40 -3.65 2.24
C VAL A 28 5.03 -3.61 1.57
N GLY A 29 4.65 -2.49 0.96
CA GLY A 29 3.41 -2.35 0.21
C GLY A 29 3.29 -3.37 -0.91
N THR A 30 4.34 -3.56 -1.72
CA THR A 30 4.36 -4.56 -2.79
C THR A 30 4.21 -5.98 -2.26
N ILE A 31 4.91 -6.35 -1.18
CA ILE A 31 4.79 -7.67 -0.56
C ILE A 31 3.36 -7.89 -0.07
N SER A 32 2.77 -6.90 0.59
CA SER A 32 1.38 -6.98 1.07
C SER A 32 0.37 -7.09 -0.07
N SER A 33 0.56 -6.38 -1.18
CA SER A 33 -0.28 -6.53 -2.37
C SER A 33 -0.16 -7.92 -3.00
N ALA A 34 1.03 -8.51 -3.03
CA ALA A 34 1.23 -9.88 -3.50
C ALA A 34 0.51 -10.90 -2.60
N ILE A 35 0.58 -10.72 -1.28
CA ILE A 35 -0.15 -11.54 -0.31
C ILE A 35 -1.66 -11.40 -0.51
N HIS A 36 -2.16 -10.17 -0.68
CA HIS A 36 -3.57 -9.91 -0.99
C HIS A 36 -4.01 -10.68 -2.23
N TYR A 37 -3.29 -10.55 -3.34
CA TYR A 37 -3.64 -11.28 -4.57
C TYR A 37 -3.56 -12.80 -4.40
N GLY A 38 -2.55 -13.31 -3.69
CA GLY A 38 -2.44 -14.74 -3.41
C GLY A 38 -3.62 -15.28 -2.62
N VAL A 39 -4.03 -14.58 -1.55
CA VAL A 39 -5.21 -14.94 -0.74
C VAL A 39 -6.49 -14.80 -1.57
N TYR A 40 -6.61 -13.76 -2.39
CA TYR A 40 -7.71 -13.61 -3.34
C TYR A 40 -7.87 -14.87 -4.21
N CYS A 41 -6.79 -15.30 -4.88
CA CYS A 41 -6.83 -16.48 -5.74
C CYS A 41 -7.22 -17.75 -4.99
N LEU A 42 -6.72 -17.95 -3.76
CA LEU A 42 -7.03 -19.13 -2.95
C LEU A 42 -8.50 -19.14 -2.51
N VAL A 43 -9.03 -18.00 -2.07
CA VAL A 43 -10.41 -17.89 -1.61
C VAL A 43 -11.39 -17.96 -2.78
N LEU A 44 -10.99 -17.49 -3.97
CA LEU A 44 -11.80 -17.56 -5.19
C LEU A 44 -12.11 -19.01 -5.61
N LEU A 45 -11.30 -19.99 -5.20
CA LEU A 45 -11.58 -21.40 -5.46
C LEU A 45 -12.86 -21.90 -4.78
N VAL A 46 -13.32 -21.21 -3.73
CA VAL A 46 -14.46 -21.63 -2.89
C VAL A 46 -15.51 -20.54 -2.67
N ALA A 47 -15.26 -19.30 -3.13
CA ALA A 47 -16.14 -18.15 -2.93
C ALA A 47 -16.16 -17.22 -4.15
N ASN A 48 -17.03 -16.22 -4.13
CA ASN A 48 -17.12 -15.23 -5.21
C ASN A 48 -16.01 -14.16 -5.13
N ALA A 49 -15.85 -13.38 -6.20
CA ALA A 49 -14.84 -12.33 -6.30
C ALA A 49 -14.88 -11.30 -5.15
N ASN A 50 -16.07 -10.87 -4.69
CA ASN A 50 -16.18 -9.86 -3.64
C ASN A 50 -15.72 -10.39 -2.28
N ILE A 51 -16.12 -11.61 -1.91
CA ILE A 51 -15.68 -12.26 -0.67
C ILE A 51 -14.17 -12.50 -0.71
N SER A 52 -13.68 -13.00 -1.84
CA SER A 52 -12.25 -13.27 -2.06
C SER A 52 -11.41 -12.00 -1.97
N PHE A 53 -11.91 -10.89 -2.54
CA PHE A 53 -11.22 -9.61 -2.52
C PHE A 53 -11.18 -9.00 -1.12
N THR A 54 -12.29 -9.08 -0.40
CA THR A 54 -12.37 -8.65 1.01
C THR A 54 -11.41 -9.44 1.89
N ALA A 55 -11.38 -10.77 1.74
CA ALA A 55 -10.49 -11.64 2.50
C ALA A 55 -9.01 -11.33 2.22
N GLY A 56 -8.65 -11.21 0.94
CA GLY A 56 -7.31 -10.85 0.54
C GLY A 56 -6.90 -9.47 1.04
N TYR A 57 -7.80 -8.48 0.97
CA TYR A 57 -7.55 -7.14 1.49
C TYR A 57 -7.31 -7.16 3.01
N ALA A 58 -8.13 -7.88 3.77
CA ALA A 58 -8.00 -7.98 5.21
C ALA A 58 -6.64 -8.60 5.61
N VAL A 59 -6.25 -9.70 4.98
CA VAL A 59 -4.94 -10.34 5.26
C VAL A 59 -3.79 -9.43 4.83
N GLY A 60 -3.85 -8.87 3.63
CA GLY A 60 -2.85 -7.94 3.11
C GLY A 60 -2.69 -6.71 4.00
N PHE A 61 -3.79 -6.14 4.50
CA PHE A 61 -3.82 -5.02 5.44
C PHE A 61 -3.13 -5.35 6.76
N ILE A 62 -3.45 -6.49 7.36
CA ILE A 62 -2.82 -6.95 8.62
C ILE A 62 -1.32 -7.13 8.42
N CYS A 63 -0.90 -7.81 7.35
CA CYS A 63 0.51 -7.98 7.01
C CYS A 63 1.20 -6.62 6.80
N ASN A 64 0.57 -5.71 6.06
CA ASN A 64 1.10 -4.37 5.79
C ASN A 64 1.30 -3.58 7.08
N TYR A 65 0.31 -3.60 7.97
CA TYR A 65 0.40 -2.92 9.26
C TYR A 65 1.60 -3.41 10.07
N PHE A 66 1.75 -4.72 10.25
CA PHE A 66 2.86 -5.27 11.04
C PHE A 66 4.22 -5.00 10.41
N LEU A 67 4.36 -5.23 9.10
CA LEU A 67 5.62 -4.95 8.39
C LEU A 67 5.94 -3.45 8.41
N THR A 68 4.97 -2.58 8.20
CA THR A 68 5.18 -1.13 8.20
C THR A 68 5.53 -0.61 9.60
N THR A 69 4.84 -1.07 10.64
CA THR A 69 5.11 -0.65 12.03
C THR A 69 6.48 -1.11 12.51
N PHE A 70 6.81 -2.39 12.33
CA PHE A 70 8.04 -2.96 12.88
C PHE A 70 9.26 -2.80 11.98
N PHE A 71 9.12 -3.00 10.67
CA PHE A 71 10.25 -2.99 9.74
C PHE A 71 10.51 -1.60 9.15
N THR A 72 9.45 -0.89 8.73
CA THR A 72 9.59 0.42 8.06
C THR A 72 9.84 1.55 9.05
N PHE A 73 8.95 1.73 10.04
CA PHE A 73 9.05 2.86 10.98
C PHE A 73 9.75 2.53 12.30
N ARG A 74 9.96 1.24 12.61
CA ARG A 74 10.58 0.77 13.87
C ARG A 74 10.00 1.47 15.10
N SER A 75 8.70 1.74 15.08
CA SER A 75 8.02 2.58 16.06
C SER A 75 7.04 1.76 16.89
N LYS A 76 6.78 2.19 18.13
CA LYS A 76 5.71 1.59 18.93
C LYS A 76 4.36 2.01 18.34
N PRO A 77 3.43 1.07 18.07
CA PRO A 77 2.11 1.42 17.56
C PRO A 77 1.40 2.34 18.56
N SER A 78 0.95 3.52 18.10
CA SER A 78 0.15 4.45 18.90
C SER A 78 -1.29 4.46 18.38
N SER A 79 -2.28 4.49 19.28
CA SER A 79 -3.70 4.37 18.91
C SER A 79 -4.15 5.45 17.92
N ARG A 80 -3.58 6.66 17.99
CA ARG A 80 -3.89 7.76 17.06
C ARG A 80 -3.40 7.48 15.63
N ASN A 81 -2.23 6.87 15.50
CA ASN A 81 -1.68 6.49 14.20
C ASN A 81 -2.43 5.27 13.63
N ALA A 82 -2.84 4.34 14.48
CA ALA A 82 -3.64 3.18 14.07
C ALA A 82 -5.03 3.58 13.54
N VAL A 83 -5.71 4.53 14.20
CA VAL A 83 -7.02 5.04 13.73
C VAL A 83 -6.89 5.74 12.37
N GLY A 84 -5.88 6.61 12.20
CA GLY A 84 -5.63 7.28 10.92
C GLY A 84 -5.27 6.30 9.80
N PHE A 85 -4.48 5.27 10.11
CA PHE A 85 -4.12 4.20 9.18
C PHE A 85 -5.31 3.32 8.81
N GLY A 86 -6.16 2.96 9.79
CA GLY A 86 -7.37 2.20 9.55
C GLY A 86 -8.38 2.96 8.70
N PHE A 87 -8.58 4.26 8.98
CA PHE A 87 -9.50 5.09 8.20
C PHE A 87 -9.02 5.29 6.76
N SER A 88 -7.72 5.51 6.53
CA SER A 88 -7.19 5.62 5.16
C SER A 88 -7.35 4.31 4.39
N HIS A 89 -7.15 3.17 5.03
CA HIS A 89 -7.37 1.86 4.42
C HIS A 89 -8.84 1.56 4.18
N LEU A 90 -9.76 2.04 5.04
CA LEU A 90 -11.18 1.91 4.77
C LEU A 90 -11.59 2.63 3.48
N ILE A 91 -11.14 3.88 3.28
CA ILE A 91 -11.39 4.62 2.04
C ILE A 91 -10.77 3.88 0.84
N ASN A 92 -9.55 3.39 1.00
CA ASN A 92 -8.86 2.63 -0.05
C ASN A 92 -9.63 1.37 -0.44
N TYR A 93 -10.08 0.61 0.55
CA TYR A 93 -10.85 -0.60 0.35
C TYR A 93 -12.15 -0.31 -0.42
N LEU A 94 -12.87 0.76 -0.07
CA LEU A 94 -14.08 1.15 -0.77
C LEU A 94 -13.82 1.54 -2.24
N LEU A 95 -12.70 2.22 -2.49
CA LEU A 95 -12.27 2.52 -3.85
C LEU A 95 -11.92 1.24 -4.62
N GLU A 96 -11.12 0.35 -4.02
CA GLU A 96 -10.67 -0.90 -4.63
C GLU A 96 -11.84 -1.84 -4.94
N ILE A 97 -12.77 -2.04 -4.00
CA ILE A 97 -13.93 -2.90 -4.21
C ILE A 97 -14.90 -2.29 -5.24
N GLY A 98 -15.01 -0.96 -5.28
CA GLY A 98 -15.78 -0.26 -6.31
C GLY A 98 -15.18 -0.47 -7.71
N LEU A 99 -13.86 -0.32 -7.85
CA LEU A 99 -13.15 -0.58 -9.10
C LEU A 99 -13.20 -2.06 -9.49
N LEU A 100 -13.10 -2.98 -8.53
CA LEU A 100 -13.24 -4.41 -8.80
C LEU A 100 -14.58 -4.70 -9.46
N ASN A 101 -15.69 -4.24 -8.85
CA ASN A 101 -17.02 -4.48 -9.40
C ASN A 101 -17.23 -3.77 -10.74
N LEU A 102 -16.62 -2.59 -10.94
CA LEU A 102 -16.61 -1.94 -12.25
C LEU A 102 -15.92 -2.82 -13.31
N PHE A 103 -14.73 -3.35 -13.01
CA PHE A 103 -14.00 -4.21 -13.94
C PHE A 103 -14.69 -5.54 -14.21
N LEU A 104 -15.31 -6.14 -13.19
CA LEU A 104 -16.15 -7.32 -13.36
C LEU A 104 -17.37 -7.02 -14.24
N TRP A 105 -18.02 -5.87 -14.03
CA TRP A 105 -19.20 -5.44 -14.80
C TRP A 105 -18.90 -5.23 -16.28
N ILE A 106 -17.72 -4.68 -16.63
CA ILE A 106 -17.29 -4.53 -18.03
C ILE A 106 -16.67 -5.82 -18.63
N GLY A 107 -16.62 -6.92 -17.87
CA GLY A 107 -16.21 -8.23 -18.37
C GLY A 107 -14.71 -8.56 -18.29
N ALA A 108 -13.93 -7.87 -17.45
CA ALA A 108 -12.50 -8.17 -17.29
C ALA A 108 -12.21 -9.59 -16.76
N GLY A 109 -13.17 -10.21 -16.07
CA GLY A 109 -13.02 -11.53 -15.45
C GLY A 109 -12.35 -11.48 -14.07
N GLU A 110 -12.55 -12.53 -13.28
CA GLU A 110 -12.21 -12.53 -11.85
C GLU A 110 -10.70 -12.51 -11.58
N LEU A 111 -9.86 -13.10 -12.45
CA LEU A 111 -8.41 -13.08 -12.25
C LEU A 111 -7.75 -11.77 -12.67
N LEU A 112 -8.29 -11.09 -13.68
CA LEU A 112 -7.73 -9.87 -14.26
C LEU A 112 -8.25 -8.62 -13.56
N ALA A 113 -9.51 -8.59 -13.12
CA ALA A 113 -10.10 -7.42 -12.46
C ALA A 113 -9.28 -6.93 -11.26
N PRO A 114 -8.81 -7.77 -10.32
CA PRO A 114 -7.94 -7.35 -9.22
C PRO A 114 -6.60 -6.77 -9.69
N ILE A 115 -6.02 -7.30 -10.77
CA ILE A 115 -4.76 -6.80 -11.33
C ILE A 115 -4.96 -5.38 -11.85
N LEU A 116 -6.07 -5.12 -12.57
CA LEU A 116 -6.41 -3.79 -13.04
C LEU A 116 -6.63 -2.80 -11.89
N VAL A 117 -7.29 -3.23 -10.81
CA VAL A 117 -7.42 -2.43 -9.57
C VAL A 117 -6.03 -2.06 -9.04
N MET A 118 -5.12 -3.04 -8.90
CA MET A 118 -3.78 -2.80 -8.35
C MET A 118 -2.95 -1.83 -9.21
N ILE A 119 -3.05 -1.92 -10.55
CA ILE A 119 -2.37 -1.01 -11.48
C ILE A 119 -2.77 0.45 -11.23
N ILE A 120 -4.02 0.70 -10.84
CA ILE A 120 -4.54 2.06 -10.59
C ILE A 120 -4.28 2.50 -9.15
N VAL A 121 -4.57 1.63 -8.18
CA VAL A 121 -4.59 2.01 -6.77
C VAL A 121 -3.19 2.09 -6.17
N VAL A 122 -2.25 1.23 -6.57
CA VAL A 122 -0.87 1.27 -6.06
C VAL A 122 -0.19 2.62 -6.36
N PRO A 123 -0.23 3.15 -7.60
CA PRO A 123 0.28 4.50 -7.89
C PRO A 123 -0.44 5.61 -7.11
N ILE A 124 -1.78 5.55 -6.99
CA ILE A 124 -2.53 6.57 -6.23
C ILE A 124 -2.06 6.60 -4.77
N ASN A 125 -1.96 5.43 -4.14
CA ASN A 125 -1.49 5.30 -2.77
C ASN A 125 -0.06 5.83 -2.60
N PHE A 126 0.80 5.51 -3.56
CA PHE A 126 2.18 6.01 -3.58
C PHE A 126 2.24 7.54 -3.73
N LEU A 127 1.44 8.13 -4.61
CA LEU A 127 1.39 9.58 -4.82
C LEU A 127 0.88 10.32 -3.59
N ILE A 128 -0.21 9.86 -2.97
CA ILE A 128 -0.75 10.46 -1.74
C ILE A 128 0.32 10.50 -0.65
N LEU A 129 1.03 9.38 -0.45
CA LEU A 129 2.10 9.32 0.53
C LEU A 129 3.27 10.23 0.15
N HIS A 130 3.68 10.21 -1.11
CA HIS A 130 4.75 11.07 -1.61
C HIS A 130 4.47 12.56 -1.32
N PHE A 131 3.26 13.05 -1.64
CA PHE A 131 2.88 14.43 -1.38
C PHE A 131 2.81 14.76 0.11
N VAL A 132 2.25 13.87 0.94
CA VAL A 132 2.18 14.07 2.40
C VAL A 132 3.57 14.19 3.02
N TYR A 133 4.52 13.35 2.61
CA TYR A 133 5.88 13.36 3.16
C TYR A 133 6.71 14.54 2.67
N ILE A 134 6.58 14.94 1.41
CA ILE A 134 7.30 16.10 0.88
C ILE A 134 6.77 17.41 1.49
N TYR A 135 5.45 17.57 1.64
CA TYR A 135 4.89 18.82 2.16
C TYR A 135 5.21 19.07 3.63
N LYS A 136 5.35 18.00 4.43
CA LYS A 136 5.70 18.13 5.85
C LYS A 136 7.16 18.55 6.10
N GLY A 137 8.02 18.49 5.08
CA GLY A 137 9.41 18.94 5.14
C GLY A 137 9.64 20.43 4.82
N ARG A 138 8.59 21.21 4.55
CA ARG A 138 8.65 22.65 4.24
C ARG A 138 8.13 23.55 5.38
N LYS A 139 8.44 23.23 6.63
CA LYS A 139 8.26 24.14 7.77
C LYS A 139 9.55 24.23 8.55
#